data_AF-A9B5X6-F1
#
_entry.id   AF-A9B5X6-F1
#
_cell.length_a   1.000
_cell.length_b   1.000
_cell.length_c   1.000
_cell.angle_alpha   90.00
_cell.angle_beta   90.00
_cell.angle_gamma   90.00
#
_symmetry.space_group_name_H-M   'P 1'
#
loop_
_entity.id
_entity.type
_entity.pdbx_description
1 polymer ?
#
loop_
_entity_poly.entity_id
_entity_poly.type
_entity_poly.pdbx_seq_one_letter_code
_entity_poly.pdbx_strand_id
1 'polypeptide(L)'
;MAQTINAARTINGQRRRLGGFHWFLLLLTIGMTLLISAPTLFFQTVQYDASATIQLDTQRYRSFMAEQTLQNQLCDASRNVVKSILPKFGSNTFGSACAALAADGSLILTAQATSPENAQAAADYTAQKLIQHIRAAGGRDSLRRLMEYELGLLLKNQPANDELGRRLRELIGVQAFDFSLHASTDLPTINAEDLNDLIRAFEVRFDQIAFELRQPDLPAERARDLKTARGLIGTILTDVLYSDPRYQSDDSQISAAYIKQAAILPTQARSQNFALKFGLALVVGIVGGILLVLADRAIGIVDKVRELWEYRELIRNLVLRDLRSRYKNSALGYVWSLLNPLLMISIFYLIFGLLLNSNIRHFHIFLMVALLPWNYFIGGMAEGMMSVISNANLVKKVYFPREILPITTLISNLVNFMLALPIMFLIMFITGAPIKATLLLMPVIIVIESMFILGMILFLSSVIVFYRDVSHIMGIVLQLWFFITPVFYPLDNIASANYAKLVRWLNPMASIVDFYRDIAYGGVTTIPDYPTPGLPSLDGVARTGLTALIVLCFGAYVFNHYSARFGEEL
;
A
#
# COMPACT_ATOMS: atom_id res chain seq x y z
N MET A 1 -11.38 -57.20 -3.27
CA MET A 1 -11.14 -57.32 -4.72
C MET A 1 -12.25 -56.70 -5.59
N ALA A 2 -13.54 -56.91 -5.32
CA ALA A 2 -14.62 -56.26 -6.08
C ALA A 2 -14.69 -54.72 -5.91
N GLN A 3 -14.38 -54.20 -4.70
CA GLN A 3 -14.32 -52.75 -4.44
C GLN A 3 -13.11 -52.07 -5.11
N THR A 4 -11.97 -52.74 -5.22
CA THR A 4 -10.79 -52.24 -5.94
C THR A 4 -10.98 -52.23 -7.46
N ILE A 5 -11.79 -53.15 -8.01
CA ILE A 5 -12.16 -53.16 -9.43
C ILE A 5 -13.18 -52.05 -9.75
N ASN A 6 -14.09 -51.73 -8.83
CA ASN A 6 -15.00 -50.59 -8.99
C ASN A 6 -14.27 -49.23 -8.87
N ALA A 7 -13.25 -49.12 -8.00
CA ALA A 7 -12.38 -47.95 -7.94
C ALA A 7 -11.52 -47.78 -9.22
N ALA A 8 -11.09 -48.87 -9.85
CA ALA A 8 -10.40 -48.82 -11.14
C ALA A 8 -11.33 -48.48 -12.32
N ARG A 9 -12.62 -48.87 -12.25
CA ARG A 9 -13.64 -48.50 -13.25
C ARG A 9 -14.05 -47.02 -13.17
N THR A 10 -14.09 -46.40 -11.99
CA THR A 10 -14.33 -44.96 -11.86
C THR A 10 -13.16 -44.12 -12.38
N ILE A 11 -11.93 -44.61 -12.29
CA ILE A 11 -10.74 -43.92 -12.84
C ILE A 11 -10.66 -44.05 -14.38
N ASN A 12 -11.08 -45.18 -14.96
CA ASN A 12 -11.01 -45.38 -16.42
C ASN A 12 -12.24 -44.87 -17.21
N GLY A 13 -13.32 -44.42 -16.55
CA GLY A 13 -14.55 -43.95 -17.20
C GLY A 13 -14.58 -42.50 -17.66
N GLN A 14 -13.55 -41.69 -17.35
CA GLN A 14 -13.58 -40.23 -17.53
C GLN A 14 -12.68 -39.67 -18.64
N ARG A 15 -12.52 -40.38 -19.77
CA ARG A 15 -12.18 -39.71 -21.06
C ARG A 15 -13.43 -39.10 -21.72
N ARG A 16 -14.33 -38.48 -20.94
CA ARG A 16 -15.42 -37.67 -21.51
C ARG A 16 -14.84 -36.37 -22.07
N ARG A 17 -15.22 -36.02 -23.31
CA ARG A 17 -14.96 -34.68 -23.89
C ARG A 17 -15.44 -33.61 -22.90
N LEU A 18 -14.76 -32.46 -22.86
CA LEU A 18 -15.19 -31.30 -22.08
C LEU A 18 -16.66 -30.99 -22.42
N GLY A 19 -17.59 -31.27 -21.48
CA GLY A 19 -18.99 -30.88 -21.63
C GLY A 19 -19.13 -29.35 -21.65
N GLY A 20 -20.25 -28.84 -22.19
CA GLY A 20 -20.48 -27.39 -22.34
C GLY A 20 -20.32 -26.59 -21.04
N PHE A 21 -20.60 -27.20 -19.89
CA PHE A 21 -20.39 -26.61 -18.57
C PHE A 21 -18.91 -26.33 -18.24
N HIS A 22 -17.99 -27.23 -18.62
CA HIS A 22 -16.56 -27.02 -18.39
C HIS A 22 -16.01 -25.89 -19.28
N TRP A 23 -16.49 -25.79 -20.52
CA TRP A 23 -16.15 -24.67 -21.41
C TRP A 23 -16.70 -23.35 -20.86
N PHE A 24 -17.91 -23.35 -20.32
CA PHE A 24 -18.49 -22.19 -19.66
C PHE A 24 -17.65 -21.74 -18.44
N LEU A 25 -17.25 -22.66 -17.56
CA LEU A 25 -16.39 -22.35 -16.41
C LEU A 25 -15.03 -21.76 -16.82
N LEU A 26 -14.42 -22.31 -17.87
CA LEU A 26 -13.13 -21.84 -18.38
C LEU A 26 -13.25 -20.44 -19.00
N LEU A 27 -14.32 -20.18 -19.76
CA LEU A 27 -14.59 -18.84 -20.31
C LEU A 27 -14.95 -17.83 -19.22
N LEU A 28 -15.73 -18.23 -18.21
CA LEU A 28 -16.12 -17.39 -17.08
C LEU A 28 -14.89 -16.96 -16.28
N THR A 29 -13.98 -17.88 -15.99
CA THR A 29 -12.74 -17.58 -15.24
C THR A 29 -11.82 -16.65 -16.02
N ILE A 30 -11.61 -16.90 -17.31
CA ILE A 30 -10.87 -15.96 -18.18
C ILE A 30 -11.52 -14.58 -18.19
N GLY A 31 -12.85 -14.53 -18.38
CA GLY A 31 -13.61 -13.28 -18.40
C GLY A 31 -13.52 -12.50 -17.10
N MET A 32 -13.70 -13.15 -15.95
CA MET A 32 -13.55 -12.54 -14.63
C MET A 32 -12.14 -12.03 -14.40
N THR A 33 -11.12 -12.81 -14.74
CA THR A 33 -9.71 -12.42 -14.56
C THR A 33 -9.36 -11.19 -15.39
N LEU A 34 -9.87 -11.12 -16.63
CA LEU A 34 -9.74 -9.95 -17.50
C LEU A 34 -10.51 -8.74 -16.95
N LEU A 35 -11.72 -8.95 -16.41
CA LEU A 35 -12.52 -7.88 -15.83
C LEU A 35 -11.86 -7.27 -14.58
N ILE A 36 -11.30 -8.12 -13.72
CA ILE A 36 -10.54 -7.72 -12.53
C ILE A 36 -9.26 -6.97 -12.92
N SER A 37 -8.60 -7.41 -13.98
CA SER A 37 -7.36 -6.79 -14.47
C SER A 37 -7.62 -5.53 -15.29
N ALA A 38 -8.84 -5.31 -15.77
CA ALA A 38 -9.21 -4.20 -16.65
C ALA A 38 -8.78 -2.83 -16.13
N PRO A 39 -8.94 -2.48 -14.84
CA PRO A 39 -8.50 -1.17 -14.36
C PRO A 39 -6.99 -0.99 -14.48
N THR A 40 -6.21 -2.05 -14.21
CA THR A 40 -4.74 -2.02 -14.32
C THR A 40 -4.23 -2.07 -15.76
N LEU A 41 -5.06 -2.57 -16.68
CA LEU A 41 -4.79 -2.66 -18.11
C LEU A 41 -5.10 -1.33 -18.82
N PHE A 42 -6.26 -0.74 -18.54
CA PHE A 42 -6.77 0.44 -19.26
C PHE A 42 -6.47 1.77 -18.56
N PHE A 43 -6.44 1.82 -17.23
CA PHE A 43 -6.10 3.03 -16.47
C PHE A 43 -4.64 3.01 -16.02
N GLN A 44 -3.72 2.81 -16.96
CA GLN A 44 -2.30 3.00 -16.68
C GLN A 44 -2.03 4.50 -16.55
N THR A 45 -1.28 4.90 -15.52
CA THR A 45 -0.72 6.23 -15.44
C THR A 45 0.23 6.40 -16.62
N VAL A 46 -0.19 7.20 -17.60
CA VAL A 46 0.67 7.57 -18.72
C VAL A 46 1.86 8.35 -18.16
N GLN A 47 3.08 7.89 -18.47
CA GLN A 47 4.30 8.59 -18.13
C GLN A 47 4.92 9.17 -19.40
N TYR A 48 5.38 10.40 -19.28
CA TYR A 48 6.13 11.14 -20.27
C TYR A 48 7.57 11.26 -19.78
N ASP A 49 8.52 10.89 -20.64
CA ASP A 49 9.95 11.02 -20.38
C ASP A 49 10.46 12.24 -21.15
N ALA A 50 10.98 13.25 -20.46
CA ALA A 50 11.66 14.39 -21.07
C ALA A 50 13.14 14.39 -20.69
N SER A 51 14.00 14.80 -21.62
CA SER A 51 15.46 14.76 -21.42
C SER A 51 16.09 16.12 -21.66
N ALA A 52 16.93 16.59 -20.73
CA ALA A 52 17.75 17.78 -20.88
C ALA A 52 19.24 17.40 -20.88
N THR A 53 20.05 18.06 -21.70
CA THR A 53 21.49 17.78 -21.81
C THR A 53 22.31 18.92 -21.26
N ILE A 54 23.20 18.61 -20.33
CA ILE A 54 24.16 19.55 -19.73
C ILE A 54 25.55 19.27 -20.32
N GLN A 55 26.31 20.33 -20.60
CA GLN A 55 27.72 20.25 -20.99
C GLN A 55 28.59 20.72 -19.83
N LEU A 56 29.61 19.94 -19.49
CA LEU A 56 30.59 20.23 -18.45
C LEU A 56 31.98 20.36 -19.07
N ASP A 57 32.75 21.36 -18.62
CA ASP A 57 34.18 21.48 -18.91
C ASP A 57 34.97 20.57 -17.97
N THR A 58 35.36 19.41 -18.50
CA THR A 58 36.05 18.37 -17.75
C THR A 58 37.49 18.75 -17.38
N GLN A 59 38.09 19.76 -18.02
CA GLN A 59 39.46 20.20 -17.70
C GLN A 59 39.50 21.07 -16.44
N ARG A 60 38.52 21.96 -16.26
CA ARG A 60 38.44 22.84 -15.08
C ARG A 60 38.03 22.09 -13.83
N TYR A 61 37.05 21.19 -13.96
CA TYR A 61 36.59 20.36 -12.83
C TYR A 61 37.48 19.13 -12.61
N ARG A 62 38.66 19.03 -13.24
CA ARG A 62 39.52 17.83 -13.21
C ARG A 62 39.95 17.41 -11.80
N SER A 63 40.23 18.36 -10.91
CA SER A 63 40.54 18.10 -9.49
C SER A 63 39.36 17.51 -8.70
N PHE A 64 38.14 17.76 -9.17
CA PHE A 64 36.88 17.23 -8.64
C PHE A 64 36.42 15.95 -9.39
N MET A 65 36.79 15.79 -10.67
CA MET A 65 36.40 14.71 -11.59
C MET A 65 37.29 13.46 -11.56
N ALA A 66 38.43 13.47 -10.86
CA ALA A 66 39.41 12.38 -10.89
C ALA A 66 39.01 11.12 -10.10
N GLU A 67 37.83 11.11 -9.46
CA GLU A 67 37.40 10.07 -8.54
C GLU A 67 36.16 9.35 -9.10
N GLN A 68 36.20 8.01 -9.25
CA GLN A 68 35.06 7.17 -9.71
C GLN A 68 33.79 7.33 -8.84
N THR A 69 33.93 7.94 -7.66
CA THR A 69 32.89 8.39 -6.74
C THR A 69 32.03 9.54 -7.30
N LEU A 70 32.52 10.34 -8.26
CA LEU A 70 31.81 11.55 -8.70
C LEU A 70 30.56 11.26 -9.55
N GLN A 71 30.58 10.27 -10.45
CA GLN A 71 29.39 9.92 -11.22
C GLN A 71 28.24 9.50 -10.28
N ASN A 72 28.55 8.72 -9.25
CA ASN A 72 27.59 8.34 -8.24
C ASN A 72 27.12 9.56 -7.42
N GLN A 73 28.01 10.47 -7.06
CA GLN A 73 27.65 11.72 -6.36
C GLN A 73 26.79 12.67 -7.21
N LEU A 74 27.04 12.77 -8.52
CA LEU A 74 26.23 13.58 -9.45
C LEU A 74 24.85 12.95 -9.66
N CYS A 75 24.78 11.62 -9.78
CA CYS A 75 23.52 10.87 -9.82
C CYS A 75 22.74 10.95 -8.48
N ASP A 76 23.44 10.99 -7.35
CA ASP A 76 22.83 11.15 -6.03
C ASP A 76 22.34 12.59 -5.82
N ALA A 77 23.13 13.57 -6.25
CA ALA A 77 22.74 14.98 -6.25
C ALA A 77 21.51 15.20 -7.13
N SER A 78 21.45 14.62 -8.33
CA SER A 78 20.28 14.72 -9.21
C SER A 78 19.04 14.10 -8.56
N ARG A 79 19.19 12.93 -7.91
CA ARG A 79 18.09 12.29 -7.16
C ARG A 79 17.61 13.13 -5.98
N ASN A 80 18.52 13.76 -5.24
CA ASN A 80 18.19 14.61 -4.09
C ASN A 80 17.51 15.91 -4.52
N VAL A 81 17.99 16.52 -5.61
CA VAL A 81 17.33 17.68 -6.25
C VAL A 81 15.90 17.31 -6.62
N VAL A 82 15.66 16.18 -7.29
CA VAL A 82 14.29 15.74 -7.64
C VAL A 82 13.41 15.51 -6.41
N LYS A 83 13.95 14.94 -5.33
CA LYS A 83 13.20 14.81 -4.06
C LYS A 83 12.75 16.16 -3.49
N SER A 84 13.61 17.18 -3.57
CA SER A 84 13.26 18.54 -3.12
C SER A 84 12.15 19.20 -3.95
N ILE A 85 11.93 18.71 -5.16
CA ILE A 85 11.02 19.28 -6.16
C ILE A 85 9.64 18.62 -6.12
N LEU A 86 9.53 17.40 -5.58
CA LEU A 86 8.28 16.64 -5.41
C LEU A 86 7.08 17.47 -4.88
N PRO A 87 7.25 18.39 -3.91
CA PRO A 87 6.12 19.19 -3.41
C PRO A 87 5.59 20.21 -4.43
N LYS A 88 6.43 20.69 -5.36
CA LYS A 88 6.04 21.69 -6.38
C LYS A 88 5.25 21.09 -7.53
N PHE A 89 5.47 19.81 -7.85
CA PHE A 89 4.91 19.17 -9.05
C PHE A 89 3.98 17.95 -8.76
N GLY A 90 3.77 17.60 -7.49
CA GLY A 90 2.90 16.49 -7.05
C GLY A 90 3.70 15.21 -6.74
N SER A 91 3.33 14.45 -5.70
CA SER A 91 4.33 13.64 -4.97
C SER A 91 4.59 12.20 -5.44
N ASN A 92 3.82 11.61 -6.36
CA ASN A 92 3.79 10.14 -6.47
C ASN A 92 4.19 9.52 -7.82
N THR A 93 4.63 10.31 -8.82
CA THR A 93 4.91 9.79 -10.18
C THR A 93 6.21 10.27 -10.82
N PHE A 94 7.05 10.98 -10.06
CA PHE A 94 8.29 11.57 -10.57
C PHE A 94 9.49 10.67 -10.31
N GLY A 95 10.23 10.37 -11.37
CA GLY A 95 11.53 9.73 -11.33
C GLY A 95 12.54 10.56 -12.12
N SER A 96 13.79 10.56 -11.69
CA SER A 96 14.90 11.04 -12.52
C SER A 96 15.92 9.93 -12.71
N ALA A 97 16.40 9.79 -13.94
CA ALA A 97 17.56 8.97 -14.23
C ALA A 97 18.65 9.87 -14.81
N CYS A 98 19.86 9.69 -14.29
CA CYS A 98 21.05 10.36 -14.77
C CYS A 98 21.81 9.36 -15.66
N ALA A 99 22.05 9.72 -16.91
CA ALA A 99 22.87 8.93 -17.81
C ALA A 99 24.37 9.11 -17.48
N ALA A 100 25.19 8.13 -17.87
CA ALA A 100 26.64 8.21 -17.68
C ALA A 100 27.22 9.46 -18.34
N LEU A 101 28.17 10.12 -17.66
CA LEU A 101 28.93 11.24 -18.21
C LEU A 101 29.68 10.74 -19.45
N ALA A 102 29.36 11.29 -20.61
CA ALA A 102 30.02 10.92 -21.85
C ALA A 102 31.45 11.50 -21.87
N ALA A 103 32.34 10.89 -22.67
CA ALA A 103 33.74 11.29 -22.78
C ALA A 103 33.93 12.74 -23.28
N ASP A 104 32.90 13.31 -23.92
CA ASP A 104 32.84 14.70 -24.36
C ASP A 104 32.40 15.68 -23.25
N GLY A 105 32.13 15.21 -22.03
CA GLY A 105 31.65 16.02 -20.91
C GLY A 105 30.13 16.27 -20.90
N SER A 106 29.37 15.59 -21.75
CA SER A 106 27.90 15.72 -21.77
C SER A 106 27.21 14.79 -20.77
N LEU A 107 26.19 15.31 -20.09
CA LEU A 107 25.37 14.59 -19.11
C LEU A 107 23.89 14.70 -19.53
N ILE A 108 23.24 13.55 -19.72
CA ILE A 108 21.81 13.50 -20.07
C ILE A 108 21.00 13.24 -18.80
N LEU A 109 20.10 14.15 -18.50
CA LEU A 109 19.14 14.02 -17.40
C LEU A 109 17.77 13.70 -17.97
N THR A 110 17.17 12.62 -17.50
CA THR A 110 15.79 12.26 -17.86
C THR A 110 14.89 12.44 -16.65
N ALA A 111 13.73 13.08 -16.87
CA ALA A 111 12.70 13.26 -15.86
C ALA A 111 11.38 12.64 -16.36
N GLN A 112 10.64 12.02 -15.45
CA GLN A 112 9.36 11.37 -15.74
C GLN A 112 8.21 12.12 -15.06
N ALA A 113 7.12 12.38 -15.78
CA ALA A 113 5.91 12.98 -15.21
C ALA A 113 4.63 12.47 -15.89
N THR A 114 3.46 12.80 -15.32
CA THR A 114 2.13 12.40 -15.84
C THR A 114 1.56 13.35 -16.89
N SER A 115 2.20 14.50 -17.13
CA SER A 115 1.88 15.41 -18.23
C SER A 115 3.15 15.79 -18.99
N PRO A 116 3.06 16.05 -20.31
CA PRO A 116 4.23 16.38 -21.13
C PRO A 116 4.88 17.71 -20.70
N GLU A 117 4.08 18.70 -20.32
CA GLU A 117 4.55 19.99 -19.81
C GLU A 117 5.28 19.84 -18.48
N ASN A 118 4.75 19.03 -17.55
CA ASN A 118 5.41 18.79 -16.27
C ASN A 118 6.70 17.97 -16.43
N ALA A 119 6.75 17.05 -17.41
CA ALA A 119 7.97 16.29 -17.69
C ALA A 119 9.08 17.21 -18.20
N GLN A 120 8.75 18.10 -19.15
CA GLN A 120 9.68 19.09 -19.67
C GLN A 120 10.15 20.06 -18.57
N ALA A 121 9.21 20.68 -17.85
CA ALA A 121 9.52 21.61 -16.78
C ALA A 121 10.36 20.95 -15.67
N ALA A 122 10.08 19.69 -15.33
CA ALA A 122 10.87 18.94 -14.37
C ALA A 122 12.29 18.65 -14.87
N ALA A 123 12.46 18.28 -16.15
CA ALA A 123 13.77 18.04 -16.74
C ALA A 123 14.62 19.32 -16.78
N ASP A 124 14.04 20.43 -17.25
CA ASP A 124 14.73 21.72 -17.32
C ASP A 124 15.09 22.27 -15.94
N TYR A 125 14.15 22.21 -15.00
CA TYR A 125 14.38 22.66 -13.63
C TYR A 125 15.43 21.81 -12.92
N THR A 126 15.42 20.48 -13.12
CA THR A 126 16.44 19.58 -12.58
C THR A 126 17.80 19.90 -13.17
N ALA A 127 17.87 20.18 -14.47
CA ALA A 127 19.11 20.57 -15.13
C ALA A 127 19.68 21.88 -14.57
N GLN A 128 18.84 22.90 -14.42
CA GLN A 128 19.23 24.18 -13.81
C GLN A 128 19.74 24.01 -12.38
N LYS A 129 19.02 23.26 -11.54
CA LYS A 129 19.42 23.02 -10.16
C LYS A 129 20.70 22.20 -10.04
N LEU A 130 20.89 21.20 -10.91
CA LEU A 130 22.12 20.42 -10.92
C LEU A 130 23.32 21.28 -11.34
N ILE A 131 23.17 22.14 -12.36
CA ILE A 131 24.21 23.11 -12.74
C ILE A 131 24.55 24.03 -11.56
N GLN A 132 23.53 24.55 -10.87
CA GLN A 132 23.75 25.40 -9.69
C GLN A 132 24.56 24.65 -8.61
N HIS A 133 24.27 23.38 -8.36
CA HIS A 133 25.03 22.55 -7.41
C HIS A 133 26.46 22.24 -7.87
N ILE A 134 26.69 21.99 -9.16
CA ILE A 134 28.02 21.73 -9.71
C ILE A 134 28.88 22.99 -9.63
N ARG A 135 28.34 24.14 -10.04
CA ARG A 135 29.02 25.44 -9.93
C ARG A 135 29.33 25.80 -8.49
N ALA A 136 28.36 25.62 -7.59
CA ALA A 136 28.58 25.82 -6.16
C ALA A 136 29.67 24.89 -5.61
N ALA A 137 29.78 23.65 -6.10
CA ALA A 137 30.85 22.75 -5.71
C ALA A 137 32.23 23.25 -6.16
N GLY A 138 32.34 23.79 -7.38
CA GLY A 138 33.55 24.47 -7.86
C GLY A 138 33.91 25.70 -7.02
N GLY A 139 32.92 26.56 -6.75
CA GLY A 139 33.10 27.78 -5.95
C GLY A 139 33.53 27.53 -4.51
N ARG A 140 33.20 26.36 -3.93
CA ARG A 140 33.70 25.98 -2.59
C ARG A 140 35.22 25.84 -2.53
N ASP A 141 35.88 25.44 -3.62
CA ASP A 141 37.34 25.36 -3.63
C ASP A 141 37.97 26.77 -3.63
N SER A 142 37.42 27.67 -4.45
CA SER A 142 37.81 29.09 -4.44
C SER A 142 37.55 29.75 -3.08
N LEU A 143 36.38 29.47 -2.48
CA LEU A 143 36.03 29.94 -1.13
C LEU A 143 36.99 29.42 -0.06
N ARG A 144 37.32 28.13 -0.12
CA ARG A 144 38.29 27.52 0.81
C ARG A 144 39.63 28.24 0.73
N ARG A 145 40.18 28.43 -0.48
CA ARG A 145 41.47 29.13 -0.66
C ARG A 145 41.45 30.56 -0.14
N LEU A 146 40.34 31.29 -0.34
CA LEU A 146 40.17 32.63 0.21
C LEU A 146 40.16 32.64 1.74
N MET A 147 39.45 31.70 2.37
CA MET A 147 39.41 31.60 3.83
C MET A 147 40.74 31.13 4.41
N GLU A 148 41.47 30.26 3.71
CA GLU A 148 42.84 29.86 4.07
C GLU A 148 43.82 31.04 4.04
N TYR A 149 43.69 31.92 3.03
CA TYR A 149 44.44 33.16 2.93
C TYR A 149 44.11 34.14 4.07
N GLU A 150 42.82 34.39 4.33
CA GLU A 150 42.40 35.29 5.42
C GLU A 150 42.76 34.74 6.81
N LEU A 151 42.71 33.42 7.00
CA LEU A 151 43.19 32.76 8.21
C LEU A 151 44.70 32.98 8.39
N GLY A 152 45.48 32.89 7.31
CA GLY A 152 46.91 33.19 7.31
C GLY A 152 47.23 34.62 7.73
N LEU A 153 46.47 35.60 7.23
CA LEU A 153 46.60 37.01 7.62
C LEU A 153 46.19 37.25 9.08
N LEU A 154 45.10 36.63 9.53
CA LEU A 154 44.63 36.67 10.92
C LEU A 154 45.70 36.16 11.89
N LEU A 155 46.32 35.02 11.60
CA LEU A 155 47.37 34.42 12.45
C LEU A 155 48.64 35.29 12.50
N LYS A 156 48.90 36.07 11.44
CA LYS A 156 49.99 37.06 11.39
C LYS A 156 49.61 38.42 11.96
N ASN A 157 48.41 38.55 12.54
CA ASN A 157 47.86 39.78 13.12
C ASN A 157 47.82 40.96 12.14
N GLN A 158 47.58 40.69 10.84
CA GLN A 158 47.48 41.70 9.79
C GLN A 158 46.01 42.09 9.56
N PRO A 159 45.71 43.37 9.24
CA PRO A 159 44.34 43.80 8.92
C PRO A 159 43.82 43.13 7.63
N ALA A 160 42.51 43.11 7.45
CA ALA A 160 41.91 42.69 6.19
C ALA A 160 42.17 43.73 5.10
N ASN A 161 42.48 43.28 3.89
CA ASN A 161 42.80 44.18 2.78
C ASN A 161 41.54 44.83 2.18
N ASP A 162 40.40 44.16 2.29
CA ASP A 162 39.13 44.56 1.69
C ASP A 162 37.92 44.16 2.56
N GLU A 163 36.75 44.66 2.16
CA GLU A 163 35.49 44.40 2.84
C GLU A 163 35.10 42.91 2.84
N LEU A 164 35.43 42.20 1.75
CA LEU A 164 35.23 40.76 1.63
C LEU A 164 36.07 40.00 2.67
N GLY A 165 37.37 40.31 2.76
CA GLY A 165 38.27 39.69 3.74
C GLY A 165 37.81 39.90 5.18
N ARG A 166 37.34 41.11 5.53
CA ARG A 166 36.80 41.38 6.87
C ARG A 166 35.63 40.47 7.22
N ARG A 167 34.67 40.31 6.30
CA ARG A 167 33.47 39.48 6.51
C ARG A 167 33.76 37.99 6.46
N LEU A 168 34.73 37.55 5.66
CA LEU A 168 35.21 36.16 5.65
C LEU A 168 35.82 35.77 7.01
N ARG A 169 36.54 36.67 7.67
CA ARG A 169 37.09 36.42 9.02
C ARG A 169 36.00 36.22 10.07
N GLU A 170 34.91 36.99 9.98
CA GLU A 170 33.74 36.80 10.84
C GLU A 170 33.10 35.43 10.62
N LEU A 171 33.02 34.96 9.37
CA LEU A 171 32.52 33.62 9.04
C LEU A 171 33.41 32.49 9.55
N ILE A 172 34.74 32.68 9.56
CA ILE A 172 35.69 31.74 10.17
C ILE A 172 35.41 31.60 11.66
N GLY A 173 35.15 32.72 12.36
CA GLY A 173 34.85 32.73 13.80
C GLY A 173 33.58 31.98 14.20
N VAL A 174 32.56 31.97 13.34
CA VAL A 174 31.26 31.30 13.58
C VAL A 174 31.24 29.86 13.06
N GLN A 175 32.36 29.37 12.50
CA GLN A 175 32.47 28.04 11.86
C GLN A 175 31.31 27.81 10.85
N ALA A 176 31.06 28.83 10.02
CA ALA A 176 29.94 28.84 9.09
C ALA A 176 30.07 27.76 7.99
N PHE A 177 31.28 27.26 7.75
CA PHE A 177 31.60 26.24 6.75
C PHE A 177 32.43 25.11 7.36
N ASP A 178 32.17 23.88 6.88
CA ASP A 178 32.81 22.67 7.35
C ASP A 178 34.06 22.34 6.51
N PHE A 179 35.02 23.27 6.47
CA PHE A 179 36.30 23.08 5.76
C PHE A 179 37.44 22.85 6.73
N SER A 180 38.37 21.96 6.35
CA SER A 180 39.70 21.94 6.97
C SER A 180 40.53 23.06 6.35
N LEU A 181 40.76 24.12 7.12
CA LEU A 181 41.54 25.29 6.68
C LEU A 181 43.01 25.13 7.06
N HIS A 182 43.90 25.44 6.13
CA HIS A 182 45.33 25.58 6.38
C HIS A 182 45.73 27.03 6.17
N ALA A 183 46.66 27.56 6.97
CA ALA A 183 47.11 28.93 6.80
C ALA A 183 47.89 29.07 5.48
N SER A 184 47.40 29.87 4.55
CA SER A 184 48.07 30.19 3.29
C SER A 184 48.37 31.69 3.21
N THR A 185 49.42 32.07 2.49
CA THR A 185 49.70 33.49 2.15
C THR A 185 49.59 33.79 0.67
N ASP A 186 49.17 32.80 -0.12
CA ASP A 186 48.99 32.97 -1.56
C ASP A 186 47.59 33.52 -1.83
N LEU A 187 47.51 34.76 -2.32
CA LEU A 187 46.26 35.37 -2.72
C LEU A 187 45.74 34.66 -3.98
N PRO A 188 44.58 33.99 -3.94
CA PRO A 188 44.03 33.37 -5.14
C PRO A 188 43.60 34.44 -6.14
N THR A 189 44.00 34.30 -7.40
CA THR A 189 43.50 35.13 -8.50
C THR A 189 42.09 34.66 -8.88
N ILE A 190 41.08 35.51 -8.65
CA ILE A 190 39.68 35.22 -8.97
C ILE A 190 39.30 35.92 -10.26
N ASN A 191 39.05 35.15 -11.33
CA ASN A 191 38.48 35.68 -12.56
C ASN A 191 36.95 35.87 -12.42
N ALA A 192 36.29 36.48 -13.42
CA ALA A 192 34.85 36.74 -13.37
C ALA A 192 34.00 35.46 -13.21
N GLU A 193 34.49 34.32 -13.70
CA GLU A 193 33.79 33.03 -13.62
C GLU A 193 33.98 32.36 -12.25
N ASP A 194 35.17 32.45 -11.66
CA ASP A 194 35.44 32.01 -10.28
C ASP A 194 34.62 32.82 -9.26
N LEU A 195 34.38 34.10 -9.55
CA LEU A 195 33.49 34.97 -8.78
C LEU A 195 32.03 34.50 -8.84
N ASN A 196 31.53 34.15 -10.03
CA ASN A 196 30.18 33.61 -10.19
C ASN A 196 30.02 32.27 -9.47
N ASP A 197 31.01 31.37 -9.56
CA ASP A 197 30.99 30.09 -8.85
C ASP A 197 31.05 30.28 -7.33
N LEU A 198 31.87 31.24 -6.84
CA LEU A 198 31.94 31.63 -5.42
C LEU A 198 30.57 32.10 -4.91
N ILE A 199 29.87 32.95 -5.69
CA ILE A 199 28.51 33.39 -5.38
C ILE A 199 27.56 32.19 -5.23
N ARG A 200 27.62 31.23 -6.16
CA ARG A 200 26.79 30.00 -6.07
C ARG A 200 27.11 29.18 -4.83
N ALA A 201 28.38 29.12 -4.41
CA ALA A 201 28.76 28.43 -3.18
C ALA A 201 28.13 29.07 -1.93
N PHE A 202 28.09 30.40 -1.87
CA PHE A 202 27.42 31.14 -0.80
C PHE A 202 25.90 30.97 -0.82
N GLU A 203 25.26 31.05 -1.99
CA GLU A 203 23.80 30.82 -2.14
C GLU A 203 23.40 29.42 -1.67
N VAL A 204 24.13 28.38 -2.09
CA VAL A 204 23.83 27.00 -1.70
C VAL A 204 23.99 26.82 -0.19
N ARG A 205 25.01 27.40 0.44
CA ARG A 205 25.16 27.34 1.90
C ARG A 205 24.05 28.12 2.61
N PHE A 206 23.63 29.27 2.09
CA PHE A 206 22.53 30.06 2.63
C PHE A 206 21.21 29.26 2.68
N ASP A 207 20.90 28.53 1.59
CA ASP A 207 19.73 27.66 1.52
C ASP A 207 19.86 26.42 2.43
N GLN A 208 21.05 25.83 2.49
CA GLN A 208 21.30 24.67 3.35
C GLN A 208 21.10 25.02 4.84
N ILE A 209 21.62 26.16 5.29
CA ILE A 209 21.42 26.62 6.67
C ILE A 209 19.92 26.86 6.96
N ALA A 210 19.16 27.34 5.98
CA ALA A 210 17.71 27.50 6.12
C ALA A 210 16.99 26.18 6.39
N PHE A 211 17.48 25.08 5.82
CA PHE A 211 16.95 23.74 6.03
C PHE A 211 17.36 23.19 7.40
N GLU A 212 18.63 23.32 7.79
CA GLU A 212 19.13 22.89 9.10
C GLU A 212 18.36 23.54 10.26
N LEU A 213 18.04 24.84 10.13
CA LEU A 213 17.24 25.58 11.11
C LEU A 213 15.79 25.09 11.26
N ARG A 214 15.28 24.23 10.37
CA ARG A 214 13.92 23.65 10.45
C ARG A 214 13.89 22.29 11.16
N GLN A 215 15.05 21.72 11.50
CA GLN A 215 15.11 20.42 12.16
C GLN A 215 14.68 20.53 13.63
N PRO A 216 13.81 19.63 14.13
CA PRO A 216 13.25 19.71 15.48
C PRO A 216 14.29 19.46 16.60
N ASP A 217 15.38 18.75 16.29
CA ASP A 217 16.37 18.30 17.28
C ASP A 217 17.63 19.20 17.35
N LEU A 218 17.61 20.40 16.76
CA LEU A 218 18.78 21.27 16.66
C LEU A 218 19.13 21.94 18.01
N PRO A 219 20.37 21.80 18.54
CA PRO A 219 20.80 22.47 19.77
C PRO A 219 20.68 23.99 19.69
N ALA A 220 20.23 24.64 20.77
CA ALA A 220 19.97 26.09 20.80
C ALA A 220 21.21 26.95 20.51
N GLU A 221 22.40 26.49 20.90
CA GLU A 221 23.68 27.16 20.61
C GLU A 221 24.00 27.12 19.12
N ARG A 222 23.96 25.92 18.50
CA ARG A 222 24.16 25.77 17.06
C ARG A 222 23.12 26.53 16.23
N ALA A 223 21.88 26.60 16.70
CA ALA A 223 20.84 27.39 16.04
C ALA A 223 21.13 28.91 16.05
N ARG A 224 21.80 29.45 17.09
CA ARG A 224 22.24 30.85 17.12
C ARG A 224 23.37 31.09 16.13
N ASP A 225 24.39 30.23 16.12
CA ASP A 225 25.53 30.35 15.22
C ASP A 225 25.09 30.28 13.75
N LEU A 226 24.20 29.34 13.42
CA LEU A 226 23.63 29.19 12.09
C LEU A 226 22.82 30.42 11.66
N LYS A 227 22.08 31.08 12.57
CA LYS A 227 21.37 32.33 12.26
C LYS A 227 22.34 33.46 11.96
N THR A 228 23.41 33.60 12.77
CA THR A 228 24.47 34.60 12.56
C THR A 228 25.20 34.37 11.24
N ALA A 229 25.62 33.13 10.98
CA ALA A 229 26.28 32.74 9.74
C ALA A 229 25.41 33.03 8.51
N ARG A 230 24.12 32.69 8.57
CA ARG A 230 23.18 32.98 7.48
C ARG A 230 23.01 34.48 7.24
N GLY A 231 22.96 35.29 8.31
CA GLY A 231 22.92 36.75 8.21
C GLY A 231 24.17 37.30 7.51
N LEU A 232 25.36 36.91 7.96
CA LEU A 232 26.63 37.31 7.37
C LEU A 232 26.76 36.92 5.89
N ILE A 233 26.39 35.68 5.55
CA ILE A 233 26.39 35.20 4.15
C ILE A 233 25.44 36.05 3.30
N GLY A 234 24.24 36.34 3.80
CA GLY A 234 23.27 37.18 3.10
C GLY A 234 23.83 38.57 2.80
N THR A 235 24.52 39.18 3.77
CA THR A 235 25.11 40.50 3.59
C THR A 235 26.35 40.49 2.69
N ILE A 236 27.17 39.43 2.72
CA ILE A 236 28.29 39.26 1.77
C ILE A 236 27.76 39.16 0.33
N LEU A 237 26.69 38.38 0.12
CA LEU A 237 26.05 38.26 -1.19
C LEU A 237 25.56 39.62 -1.70
N THR A 238 24.81 40.37 -0.89
CA THR A 238 24.20 41.64 -1.34
C THR A 238 25.17 42.79 -1.46
N ASP A 239 26.06 42.97 -0.47
CA ASP A 239 26.82 44.21 -0.34
C ASP A 239 28.16 44.14 -1.08
N VAL A 240 28.69 42.93 -1.28
CA VAL A 240 30.05 42.72 -1.79
C VAL A 240 30.07 41.95 -3.10
N LEU A 241 29.38 40.81 -3.18
CA LEU A 241 29.51 39.93 -4.34
C LEU A 241 28.60 40.35 -5.51
N TYR A 242 27.31 40.63 -5.27
CA TYR A 242 26.40 41.10 -6.31
C TYR A 242 26.68 42.54 -6.76
N SER A 243 27.41 43.32 -5.98
CA SER A 243 27.84 44.68 -6.31
C SER A 243 29.15 44.72 -7.11
N ASP A 244 29.84 43.59 -7.27
CA ASP A 244 31.08 43.51 -8.05
C ASP A 244 30.77 43.70 -9.56
N PRO A 245 31.42 44.64 -10.27
CA PRO A 245 31.20 44.88 -11.69
C PRO A 245 31.46 43.68 -12.61
N ARG A 246 32.19 42.66 -12.12
CA ARG A 246 32.49 41.42 -12.85
C ARG A 246 31.37 40.38 -12.71
N TYR A 247 30.42 40.57 -11.78
CA TYR A 247 29.28 39.68 -11.61
C TYR A 247 28.36 39.74 -12.83
N GLN A 248 27.96 38.57 -13.31
CA GLN A 248 27.00 38.44 -14.41
C GLN A 248 25.82 37.60 -13.97
N SER A 249 24.62 38.15 -14.11
CA SER A 249 23.37 37.49 -13.73
C SER A 249 22.88 36.45 -14.74
N ASP A 250 23.40 36.48 -15.98
CA ASP A 250 23.03 35.54 -17.04
C ASP A 250 23.87 34.26 -16.96
N ASP A 251 23.25 33.20 -16.42
CA ASP A 251 23.85 31.88 -16.28
C ASP A 251 24.23 31.20 -17.60
N SER A 252 23.79 31.73 -18.75
CA SER A 252 23.99 31.10 -20.06
C SER A 252 25.29 31.49 -20.77
N GLN A 253 25.96 32.57 -20.38
CA GLN A 253 27.04 33.16 -21.20
C GLN A 253 28.48 32.85 -20.74
N ILE A 254 28.72 32.63 -19.45
CA ILE A 254 30.09 32.38 -18.93
C ILE A 254 30.04 31.28 -17.86
N SER A 255 30.08 30.02 -18.27
CA SER A 255 30.26 28.94 -17.30
C SER A 255 30.81 27.63 -17.87
N ALA A 256 31.70 27.02 -17.10
CA ALA A 256 32.18 25.65 -17.21
C ALA A 256 31.07 24.58 -17.11
N ALA A 257 29.83 24.93 -16.75
CA ALA A 257 28.68 24.03 -16.80
C ALA A 257 27.45 24.74 -17.35
N TYR A 258 26.91 24.34 -18.50
CA TYR A 258 25.74 25.00 -19.11
C TYR A 258 24.77 24.00 -19.76
N ILE A 259 23.52 24.42 -19.98
CA ILE A 259 22.51 23.61 -20.67
C ILE A 259 22.81 23.65 -22.18
N LYS A 260 23.23 22.52 -22.74
CA LYS A 260 23.51 22.35 -24.18
C LYS A 260 22.22 22.25 -24.98
N GLN A 261 21.22 21.57 -24.42
CA GLN A 261 19.92 21.38 -25.04
C GLN A 261 18.83 21.28 -23.95
N ALA A 262 17.87 22.20 -24.00
CA ALA A 262 16.69 22.17 -23.15
C ALA A 262 15.77 21.00 -23.51
N ALA A 263 14.94 20.59 -22.56
CA ALA A 263 13.99 19.51 -22.76
C ALA A 263 12.97 19.90 -23.83
N ILE A 264 12.69 18.96 -24.74
CA ILE A 264 11.66 19.10 -25.76
C ILE A 264 10.36 18.48 -25.22
N LEU A 265 9.20 19.03 -25.59
CA LEU A 265 7.91 18.44 -25.25
C LEU A 265 7.86 16.97 -25.70
N PRO A 266 7.68 16.01 -24.78
CA PRO A 266 7.67 14.61 -25.13
C PRO A 266 6.38 14.28 -25.90
N THR A 267 6.56 13.74 -27.11
CA THR A 267 5.44 13.39 -28.02
C THR A 267 4.96 11.95 -27.84
N GLN A 268 5.72 11.10 -27.14
CA GLN A 268 5.38 9.70 -26.93
C GLN A 268 5.12 9.39 -25.45
N ALA A 269 3.92 8.90 -25.19
CA ALA A 269 3.50 8.31 -23.93
C ALA A 269 4.07 6.89 -23.79
N ARG A 270 4.79 6.60 -22.70
CA ARG A 270 5.27 5.25 -22.42
C ARG A 270 4.22 4.47 -21.62
N SER A 271 3.48 3.59 -22.29
CA SER A 271 2.66 2.56 -21.61
C SER A 271 3.61 1.52 -21.00
N GLN A 272 3.71 1.48 -19.68
CA GLN A 272 4.44 0.40 -19.02
C GLN A 272 3.57 -0.87 -18.99
N ASN A 273 4.06 -1.91 -19.66
CA ASN A 273 3.73 -3.30 -19.38
C ASN A 273 2.28 -3.73 -19.72
N PHE A 274 1.57 -3.06 -20.65
CA PHE A 274 0.24 -3.52 -21.08
C PHE A 274 0.26 -4.98 -21.58
N ALA A 275 1.13 -5.30 -22.55
CA ALA A 275 1.23 -6.64 -23.12
C ALA A 275 1.63 -7.70 -22.07
N LEU A 276 2.54 -7.34 -21.16
CA LEU A 276 2.99 -8.23 -20.08
C LEU A 276 1.87 -8.50 -19.07
N LYS A 277 1.17 -7.44 -18.60
CA LYS A 277 0.06 -7.55 -17.64
C LYS A 277 -1.12 -8.30 -18.25
N PHE A 278 -1.45 -8.03 -19.52
CA PHE A 278 -2.50 -8.72 -20.25
C PHE A 278 -2.17 -10.20 -20.43
N GLY A 279 -0.94 -10.51 -20.84
CA GLY A 279 -0.45 -11.88 -20.97
C GLY A 279 -0.51 -12.63 -19.64
N LEU A 280 -0.09 -12.00 -18.54
CA LEU A 280 -0.13 -12.61 -17.22
C LEU A 280 -1.57 -12.85 -16.73
N ALA A 281 -2.48 -11.89 -16.94
CA ALA A 281 -3.90 -12.05 -16.60
C ALA A 281 -4.55 -13.21 -17.39
N LEU A 282 -4.20 -13.36 -18.67
CA LEU A 282 -4.72 -14.42 -19.53
C LEU A 282 -4.18 -15.80 -19.11
N VAL A 283 -2.89 -15.89 -18.76
CA VAL A 283 -2.29 -17.12 -18.21
C VAL A 283 -2.93 -17.50 -16.87
N VAL A 284 -3.09 -16.56 -15.95
CA VAL A 284 -3.74 -16.80 -14.65
C VAL A 284 -5.19 -17.27 -14.84
N GLY A 285 -5.94 -16.63 -15.74
CA GLY A 285 -7.32 -17.02 -16.06
C GLY A 285 -7.40 -18.43 -16.65
N ILE A 286 -6.51 -18.78 -17.58
CA ILE A 286 -6.46 -20.11 -18.20
C ILE A 286 -6.05 -21.18 -17.17
N VAL A 287 -4.99 -20.94 -16.40
CA VAL A 287 -4.50 -21.90 -15.39
C VAL A 287 -5.55 -22.10 -14.30
N GLY A 288 -6.19 -21.03 -13.82
CA GLY A 288 -7.29 -21.09 -12.86
C GLY A 288 -8.50 -21.85 -13.40
N GLY A 289 -8.90 -21.59 -14.65
CA GLY A 289 -9.97 -22.33 -15.32
C GLY A 289 -9.67 -23.81 -15.50
N ILE A 290 -8.43 -24.16 -15.89
CA ILE A 290 -7.98 -25.55 -16.01
C ILE A 290 -7.98 -26.24 -14.64
N LEU A 291 -7.46 -25.59 -13.59
CA LEU A 291 -7.48 -26.13 -12.23
C LEU A 291 -8.90 -26.40 -11.73
N LEU A 292 -9.84 -25.48 -11.98
CA LEU A 292 -11.26 -25.66 -11.63
C LEU A 292 -11.89 -26.84 -12.37
N VAL A 293 -11.60 -27.00 -13.66
CA VAL A 293 -12.10 -28.13 -14.45
C VAL A 293 -11.48 -29.45 -13.99
N LEU A 294 -10.19 -29.45 -13.62
CA LEU A 294 -9.53 -30.63 -13.06
C LEU A 294 -10.10 -30.97 -11.67
N ALA A 295 -10.39 -29.97 -10.83
CA ALA A 295 -11.01 -30.14 -9.53
C ALA A 295 -12.43 -30.71 -9.66
N ASP A 296 -13.25 -30.19 -10.57
CA ASP A 296 -14.59 -30.74 -10.84
C ASP A 296 -14.52 -32.20 -11.32
N ARG A 297 -13.57 -32.54 -12.19
CA ARG A 297 -13.35 -33.94 -12.62
C ARG A 297 -12.88 -34.85 -11.50
N ALA A 298 -12.07 -34.35 -10.57
CA ALA A 298 -11.55 -35.13 -9.45
C ALA A 298 -12.58 -35.31 -8.32
N ILE A 299 -13.42 -34.30 -8.08
CA ILE A 299 -14.30 -34.22 -6.90
C ILE A 299 -15.78 -34.49 -7.27
N GLY A 300 -16.20 -34.24 -8.50
CA GLY A 300 -17.60 -34.33 -8.95
C GLY A 300 -18.47 -33.23 -8.35
N ILE A 301 -18.07 -31.96 -8.48
CA ILE A 301 -18.74 -30.82 -7.80
C ILE A 301 -20.19 -30.71 -8.28
N VAL A 302 -20.44 -30.87 -9.58
CA VAL A 302 -21.79 -30.79 -10.15
C VAL A 302 -22.71 -31.87 -9.57
N ASP A 303 -22.22 -33.11 -9.47
CA ASP A 303 -22.99 -34.22 -8.92
C ASP A 303 -23.28 -34.02 -7.43
N LYS A 304 -22.31 -33.50 -6.67
CA LYS A 304 -22.51 -33.11 -5.26
C LYS A 304 -23.52 -31.98 -5.08
N VAL A 305 -23.46 -30.94 -5.89
CA VAL A 305 -24.44 -29.83 -5.84
C VAL A 305 -25.84 -30.36 -6.16
N ARG A 306 -25.96 -31.27 -7.14
CA ARG A 306 -27.24 -31.95 -7.44
C ARG A 306 -27.72 -32.78 -6.25
N GLU A 307 -26.84 -33.58 -5.63
CA GLU A 307 -27.17 -34.37 -4.45
C GLU A 307 -27.64 -33.47 -3.30
N LEU A 308 -26.92 -32.39 -2.97
CA LEU A 308 -27.31 -31.42 -1.95
C LEU A 308 -28.68 -30.77 -2.26
N TRP A 309 -28.97 -30.52 -3.54
CA TRP A 309 -30.27 -29.98 -3.97
C TRP A 309 -31.42 -30.98 -3.78
N GLU A 310 -31.16 -32.28 -3.93
CA GLU A 310 -32.13 -33.34 -3.62
C GLU A 310 -32.46 -33.37 -2.12
N TYR A 311 -31.47 -33.12 -1.25
CA TYR A 311 -31.64 -33.05 0.21
C TYR A 311 -32.07 -31.68 0.76
N ARG A 312 -32.53 -30.75 -0.09
CA ARG A 312 -32.95 -29.39 0.33
C ARG A 312 -34.01 -29.36 1.44
N GLU A 313 -34.93 -30.33 1.46
CA GLU A 313 -35.95 -30.42 2.52
C GLU A 313 -35.33 -30.83 3.86
N LEU A 314 -34.32 -31.70 3.86
CA LEU A 314 -33.56 -32.05 5.06
C LEU A 314 -32.79 -30.83 5.57
N ILE A 315 -32.08 -30.12 4.68
CA ILE A 315 -31.37 -28.88 5.02
C ILE A 315 -32.34 -27.88 5.66
N ARG A 316 -33.48 -27.61 5.02
CA ARG A 316 -34.51 -26.69 5.54
C ARG A 316 -35.01 -27.11 6.91
N ASN A 317 -35.32 -28.39 7.11
CA ASN A 317 -35.81 -28.90 8.39
C ASN A 317 -34.75 -28.79 9.51
N LEU A 318 -33.48 -29.08 9.18
CA LEU A 318 -32.38 -28.94 10.14
C LEU A 318 -32.12 -27.47 10.48
N VAL A 319 -32.17 -26.55 9.51
CA VAL A 319 -32.02 -25.10 9.73
C VAL A 319 -33.15 -24.59 10.62
N LEU A 320 -34.41 -24.94 10.31
CA LEU A 320 -35.56 -24.53 11.13
C LEU A 320 -35.48 -25.10 12.55
N ARG A 321 -35.02 -26.34 12.71
CA ARG A 321 -34.80 -26.97 14.02
C ARG A 321 -33.73 -26.21 14.80
N ASP A 322 -32.61 -25.88 14.16
CA ASP A 322 -31.49 -25.19 14.78
C ASP A 322 -31.86 -23.76 15.20
N LEU A 323 -32.51 -22.99 14.31
CA LEU A 323 -33.04 -21.67 14.64
C LEU A 323 -34.05 -21.73 15.80
N ARG A 324 -35.01 -22.67 15.77
CA ARG A 324 -35.94 -22.85 16.89
C ARG A 324 -35.23 -23.21 18.18
N SER A 325 -34.24 -24.09 18.13
CA SER A 325 -33.51 -24.55 19.32
C SER A 325 -32.79 -23.40 20.04
N ARG A 326 -32.23 -22.44 19.31
CA ARG A 326 -31.50 -21.29 19.86
C ARG A 326 -32.39 -20.34 20.66
N TYR A 327 -33.64 -20.18 20.23
CA TYR A 327 -34.58 -19.26 20.84
C TYR A 327 -35.62 -19.95 21.73
N LYS A 328 -35.62 -21.30 21.77
CA LYS A 328 -36.52 -22.08 22.62
C LYS A 328 -36.16 -21.85 24.10
N ASN A 329 -37.18 -21.59 24.91
CA ASN A 329 -37.06 -21.32 26.36
C ASN A 329 -36.29 -20.04 26.73
N SER A 330 -36.07 -19.11 25.80
CA SER A 330 -35.51 -17.80 26.12
C SER A 330 -36.62 -16.75 26.33
N ALA A 331 -36.55 -15.99 27.43
CA ALA A 331 -37.54 -14.97 27.77
C ALA A 331 -37.70 -13.88 26.69
N LEU A 332 -36.62 -13.57 25.96
CA LEU A 332 -36.58 -12.55 24.91
C LEU A 332 -36.65 -13.15 23.49
N GLY A 333 -36.52 -14.48 23.34
CA GLY A 333 -36.59 -15.16 22.04
C GLY A 333 -35.64 -14.58 20.99
N TYR A 334 -36.16 -14.32 19.79
CA TYR A 334 -35.43 -13.74 18.65
C TYR A 334 -34.81 -12.36 18.93
N VAL A 335 -35.30 -11.62 19.93
CA VAL A 335 -34.74 -10.30 20.29
C VAL A 335 -33.28 -10.40 20.71
N TRP A 336 -32.82 -11.57 21.18
CA TRP A 336 -31.41 -11.77 21.56
C TRP A 336 -30.42 -11.63 20.39
N SER A 337 -30.79 -12.03 19.17
CA SER A 337 -29.88 -11.89 18.02
C SER A 337 -29.66 -10.44 17.64
N LEU A 338 -30.62 -9.58 17.98
CA LEU A 338 -30.60 -8.14 17.78
C LEU A 338 -29.90 -7.42 18.95
N LEU A 339 -30.18 -7.87 20.17
CA LEU A 339 -29.68 -7.25 21.40
C LEU A 339 -28.17 -7.46 21.60
N ASN A 340 -27.65 -8.66 21.28
CA ASN A 340 -26.23 -8.96 21.49
C ASN A 340 -25.28 -8.03 20.69
N PRO A 341 -25.44 -7.85 19.37
CA PRO A 341 -24.66 -6.86 18.62
C PRO A 341 -24.82 -5.43 19.15
N LEU A 342 -26.04 -5.01 19.53
CA LEU A 342 -26.28 -3.67 20.08
C LEU A 342 -25.56 -3.43 21.40
N LEU A 343 -25.56 -4.43 22.30
CA LEU A 343 -24.85 -4.36 23.57
C LEU A 343 -23.34 -4.31 23.35
N MET A 344 -22.79 -5.15 22.47
CA MET A 344 -21.37 -5.07 22.12
C MET A 344 -21.01 -3.72 21.53
N ILE A 345 -21.78 -3.20 20.57
CA ILE A 345 -21.56 -1.87 19.98
C ILE A 345 -21.58 -0.80 21.08
N SER A 346 -22.53 -0.87 22.01
CA SER A 346 -22.65 0.08 23.12
C SER A 346 -21.42 0.04 24.04
N ILE A 347 -20.94 -1.16 24.39
CA ILE A 347 -19.73 -1.35 25.21
C ILE A 347 -18.50 -0.78 24.51
N PHE A 348 -18.27 -1.16 23.25
CA PHE A 348 -17.12 -0.68 22.49
C PHE A 348 -17.20 0.82 22.20
N TYR A 349 -18.39 1.37 21.93
CA TYR A 349 -18.59 2.80 21.77
C TYR A 349 -18.32 3.57 23.06
N LEU A 350 -18.76 3.04 24.21
CA LEU A 350 -18.46 3.64 25.51
C LEU A 350 -16.96 3.66 25.79
N ILE A 351 -16.25 2.58 25.50
CA ILE A 351 -14.80 2.48 25.75
C ILE A 351 -14.00 3.29 24.74
N PHE A 352 -14.16 3.02 23.45
CA PHE A 352 -13.31 3.61 22.42
C PHE A 352 -13.80 4.97 21.92
N GLY A 353 -15.12 5.16 21.87
CA GLY A 353 -15.73 6.43 21.48
C GLY A 353 -15.65 7.46 22.59
N LEU A 354 -16.24 7.17 23.77
CA LEU A 354 -16.35 8.15 24.86
C LEU A 354 -15.11 8.22 25.76
N LEU A 355 -14.58 7.09 26.24
CA LEU A 355 -13.45 7.11 27.20
C LEU A 355 -12.11 7.38 26.51
N LEU A 356 -11.85 6.79 25.34
CA LEU A 356 -10.58 6.93 24.61
C LEU A 356 -10.61 8.03 23.53
N ASN A 357 -11.72 8.75 23.40
CA ASN A 357 -11.95 9.86 22.46
C ASN A 357 -11.42 9.56 21.04
N SER A 358 -11.92 8.48 20.43
CA SER A 358 -11.49 8.12 19.07
C SER A 358 -11.75 9.27 18.10
N ASN A 359 -10.72 9.72 17.37
CA ASN A 359 -10.85 10.71 16.29
C ASN A 359 -11.60 10.18 15.04
N ILE A 360 -12.36 9.09 15.18
CA ILE A 360 -13.11 8.44 14.10
C ILE A 360 -14.53 8.99 14.10
N ARG A 361 -14.91 9.66 13.02
CA ARG A 361 -16.28 10.21 12.86
C ARG A 361 -17.30 9.07 12.82
N HIS A 362 -18.43 9.24 13.51
CA HIS A 362 -19.49 8.22 13.56
C HIS A 362 -18.98 6.82 13.94
N PHE A 363 -18.18 6.73 15.01
CA PHE A 363 -17.53 5.50 15.47
C PHE A 363 -18.50 4.31 15.64
N HIS A 364 -19.75 4.57 16.04
CA HIS A 364 -20.78 3.54 16.18
C HIS A 364 -21.08 2.80 14.86
N ILE A 365 -21.10 3.50 13.71
CA ILE A 365 -21.33 2.89 12.39
C ILE A 365 -20.07 2.19 11.91
N PHE A 366 -18.92 2.83 12.08
CA PHE A 366 -17.61 2.25 11.78
C PHE A 366 -17.42 0.88 12.46
N LEU A 367 -17.82 0.78 13.73
CA LEU A 367 -17.74 -0.43 14.52
C LEU A 367 -18.81 -1.44 14.10
N MET A 368 -20.07 -1.03 13.98
CA MET A 368 -21.19 -1.93 13.66
C MET A 368 -20.99 -2.65 12.33
N VAL A 369 -20.55 -1.93 11.29
CA VAL A 369 -20.30 -2.48 9.95
C VAL A 369 -19.20 -3.55 9.97
N ALA A 370 -18.24 -3.47 10.89
CA ALA A 370 -17.18 -4.45 11.06
C ALA A 370 -17.57 -5.60 12.01
N LEU A 371 -18.35 -5.31 13.06
CA LEU A 371 -18.66 -6.24 14.12
C LEU A 371 -19.72 -7.27 13.70
N LEU A 372 -20.71 -6.87 12.89
CA LEU A 372 -21.74 -7.79 12.39
C LEU A 372 -21.15 -8.95 11.55
N PRO A 373 -20.32 -8.71 10.51
CA PRO A 373 -19.71 -9.81 9.76
C PRO A 373 -18.72 -10.60 10.63
N TRP A 374 -17.98 -9.94 11.52
CA TRP A 374 -17.12 -10.66 12.47
C TRP A 374 -17.90 -11.65 13.36
N ASN A 375 -19.07 -11.24 13.87
CA ASN A 375 -19.93 -12.11 14.67
C ASN A 375 -20.52 -13.26 13.85
N TYR A 376 -20.85 -13.01 12.57
CA TYR A 376 -21.25 -14.07 11.64
C TYR A 376 -20.12 -15.10 11.47
N PHE A 377 -18.89 -14.63 11.27
CA PHE A 377 -17.71 -15.47 11.15
C PHE A 377 -17.46 -16.31 12.42
N ILE A 378 -17.39 -15.72 13.61
CA ILE A 378 -17.16 -16.47 14.84
C ILE A 378 -18.30 -17.47 15.11
N GLY A 379 -19.56 -17.05 14.97
CA GLY A 379 -20.71 -17.93 15.20
C GLY A 379 -20.72 -19.12 14.25
N GLY A 380 -20.52 -18.87 12.95
CA GLY A 380 -20.39 -19.90 11.93
C GLY A 380 -19.24 -20.86 12.21
N MET A 381 -18.07 -20.35 12.59
CA MET A 381 -16.88 -21.16 12.92
C MET A 381 -17.09 -22.05 14.15
N ALA A 382 -17.55 -21.47 15.26
CA ALA A 382 -17.70 -22.18 16.53
C ALA A 382 -18.73 -23.31 16.44
N GLU A 383 -19.88 -23.04 15.83
CA GLU A 383 -20.96 -24.01 15.74
C GLU A 383 -20.78 -24.96 14.56
N GLY A 384 -20.27 -24.46 13.44
CA GLY A 384 -19.96 -25.27 12.26
C GLY A 384 -18.90 -26.32 12.54
N MET A 385 -17.88 -25.99 13.32
CA MET A 385 -16.88 -26.95 13.80
C MET A 385 -17.55 -28.08 14.61
N MET A 386 -18.46 -27.74 15.53
CA MET A 386 -19.16 -28.73 16.37
C MET A 386 -20.32 -29.45 15.68
N SER A 387 -20.65 -29.10 14.43
CA SER A 387 -21.87 -29.54 13.73
C SER A 387 -21.96 -31.07 13.59
N VAL A 388 -20.85 -31.75 13.29
CA VAL A 388 -20.81 -33.21 13.11
C VAL A 388 -20.96 -33.93 14.46
N ILE A 389 -20.24 -33.48 15.49
CA ILE A 389 -20.29 -34.08 16.83
C ILE A 389 -21.66 -33.89 17.47
N SER A 390 -22.22 -32.68 17.40
CA SER A 390 -23.54 -32.37 17.97
C SER A 390 -24.68 -33.15 17.32
N ASN A 391 -24.48 -33.66 16.10
CA ASN A 391 -25.44 -34.47 15.36
C ASN A 391 -25.02 -35.94 15.23
N ALA A 392 -24.11 -36.44 16.08
CA ALA A 392 -23.59 -37.80 16.01
C ALA A 392 -24.68 -38.89 15.97
N ASN A 393 -25.77 -38.71 16.72
CA ASN A 393 -26.91 -39.64 16.71
C ASN A 393 -27.57 -39.76 15.34
N LEU A 394 -27.64 -38.66 14.57
CA LEU A 394 -28.19 -38.68 13.21
C LEU A 394 -27.21 -39.36 12.25
N VAL A 395 -25.91 -39.04 12.37
CA VAL A 395 -24.82 -39.60 11.55
C VAL A 395 -24.73 -41.13 11.69
N LYS A 396 -24.95 -41.67 12.89
CA LYS A 396 -24.89 -43.11 13.17
C LYS A 396 -26.12 -43.90 12.72
N LYS A 397 -27.29 -43.26 12.60
CA LYS A 397 -28.58 -43.95 12.40
C LYS A 397 -29.14 -43.86 10.99
N VAL A 398 -28.81 -42.80 10.25
CA VAL A 398 -29.41 -42.52 8.94
C VAL A 398 -28.32 -42.18 7.96
N TYR A 399 -28.40 -42.73 6.74
CA TYR A 399 -27.51 -42.35 5.65
C TYR A 399 -27.98 -41.02 5.03
N PHE A 400 -27.09 -40.05 4.96
CA PHE A 400 -27.26 -38.79 4.22
C PHE A 400 -25.87 -38.15 3.96
N PRO A 401 -25.74 -37.22 3.01
CA PRO A 401 -24.50 -36.48 2.79
C PRO A 401 -24.10 -35.68 4.03
N ARG A 402 -23.00 -36.06 4.68
CA ARG A 402 -22.58 -35.50 5.98
C ARG A 402 -22.25 -34.00 5.91
N GLU A 403 -21.91 -33.49 4.72
CA GLU A 403 -21.68 -32.05 4.42
C GLU A 403 -22.89 -31.17 4.76
N ILE A 404 -24.10 -31.75 4.78
CA ILE A 404 -25.34 -31.06 5.15
C ILE A 404 -25.27 -30.48 6.57
N LEU A 405 -24.52 -31.11 7.50
CA LEU A 405 -24.44 -30.64 8.89
C LEU A 405 -23.70 -29.29 8.99
N PRO A 406 -22.46 -29.13 8.48
CA PRO A 406 -21.82 -27.82 8.41
C PRO A 406 -22.61 -26.78 7.59
N ILE A 407 -23.20 -27.20 6.46
CA ILE A 407 -24.00 -26.29 5.61
C ILE A 407 -25.20 -25.75 6.38
N THR A 408 -25.89 -26.61 7.13
CA THR A 408 -27.03 -26.20 7.98
C THR A 408 -26.61 -25.13 8.98
N THR A 409 -25.50 -25.34 9.69
CA THR A 409 -25.01 -24.38 10.69
C THR A 409 -24.59 -23.04 10.07
N LEU A 410 -23.99 -23.06 8.88
CA LEU A 410 -23.67 -21.84 8.13
C LEU A 410 -24.94 -21.07 7.78
N ILE A 411 -25.96 -21.75 7.22
CA ILE A 411 -27.22 -21.12 6.82
C ILE A 411 -27.96 -20.55 8.04
N SER A 412 -27.99 -21.26 9.17
CA SER A 412 -28.57 -20.74 10.42
C SER A 412 -27.90 -19.46 10.88
N ASN A 413 -26.56 -19.40 10.85
CA ASN A 413 -25.79 -18.21 11.20
C ASN A 413 -25.97 -17.08 10.20
N LEU A 414 -26.07 -17.41 8.90
CA LEU A 414 -26.35 -16.45 7.85
C LEU A 414 -27.73 -15.80 8.06
N VAL A 415 -28.75 -16.58 8.42
CA VAL A 415 -30.07 -16.05 8.76
C VAL A 415 -29.98 -15.09 9.97
N ASN A 416 -29.24 -15.45 11.01
CA ASN A 416 -29.05 -14.55 12.16
C ASN A 416 -28.33 -13.25 11.77
N PHE A 417 -27.32 -13.32 10.91
CA PHE A 417 -26.65 -12.14 10.37
C PHE A 417 -27.59 -11.29 9.50
N MET A 418 -28.41 -11.91 8.64
CA MET A 418 -29.46 -11.22 7.86
C MET A 418 -30.49 -10.52 8.76
N LEU A 419 -30.82 -11.10 9.92
CA LEU A 419 -31.71 -10.47 10.90
C LEU A 419 -31.06 -9.26 11.61
N ALA A 420 -29.73 -9.21 11.69
CA ALA A 420 -29.01 -8.09 12.28
C ALA A 420 -28.82 -6.91 11.31
N LEU A 421 -28.80 -7.15 9.99
CA LEU A 421 -28.65 -6.09 8.97
C LEU A 421 -29.73 -4.99 9.03
N PRO A 422 -31.03 -5.28 9.24
CA PRO A 422 -32.06 -4.25 9.41
C PRO A 422 -31.73 -3.23 10.50
N ILE A 423 -31.13 -3.65 11.62
CA ILE A 423 -30.70 -2.74 12.68
C ILE A 423 -29.59 -1.81 12.19
N MET A 424 -28.65 -2.36 11.42
CA MET A 424 -27.58 -1.56 10.83
C MET A 424 -28.16 -0.45 9.94
N PHE A 425 -29.09 -0.80 9.05
CA PHE A 425 -29.76 0.18 8.19
C PHE A 425 -30.61 1.18 8.99
N LEU A 426 -31.29 0.74 10.05
CA LEU A 426 -32.07 1.62 10.92
C LEU A 426 -31.18 2.66 11.60
N ILE A 427 -30.04 2.25 12.16
CA ILE A 427 -29.09 3.16 12.80
C ILE A 427 -28.48 4.11 11.77
N MET A 428 -28.10 3.64 10.59
CA MET A 428 -27.61 4.49 9.50
C MET A 428 -28.65 5.55 9.09
N PHE A 429 -29.93 5.17 9.03
CA PHE A 429 -31.01 6.08 8.71
C PHE A 429 -31.21 7.15 9.79
N ILE A 430 -31.26 6.75 11.08
CA ILE A 430 -31.47 7.67 12.21
C ILE A 430 -30.30 8.66 12.35
N THR A 431 -29.08 8.21 12.07
CA THR A 431 -27.85 9.00 12.22
C THR A 431 -27.55 9.88 11.00
N GLY A 432 -28.34 9.79 9.94
CA GLY A 432 -28.17 10.55 8.71
C GLY A 432 -27.04 10.05 7.80
N ALA A 433 -26.60 8.80 7.97
CA ALA A 433 -25.58 8.20 7.11
C ALA A 433 -26.11 8.00 5.67
N PRO A 434 -25.32 8.37 4.63
CA PRO A 434 -25.74 8.28 3.24
C PRO A 434 -25.86 6.82 2.79
N ILE A 435 -27.08 6.40 2.47
CA ILE A 435 -27.36 5.11 1.85
C ILE A 435 -27.10 5.25 0.33
N LYS A 436 -25.96 4.71 -0.12
CA LYS A 436 -25.56 4.73 -1.54
C LYS A 436 -25.84 3.40 -2.24
N ALA A 437 -25.92 3.43 -3.57
CA ALA A 437 -26.05 2.24 -4.41
C ALA A 437 -24.90 1.23 -4.26
N THR A 438 -23.76 1.62 -3.66
CA THR A 438 -22.65 0.73 -3.29
C THR A 438 -23.10 -0.41 -2.37
N LEU A 439 -24.14 -0.22 -1.58
CA LEU A 439 -24.73 -1.26 -0.72
C LEU A 439 -25.31 -2.44 -1.53
N LEU A 440 -25.61 -2.26 -2.82
CA LEU A 440 -26.02 -3.37 -3.70
C LEU A 440 -24.92 -4.43 -3.90
N LEU A 441 -23.66 -4.10 -3.58
CA LEU A 441 -22.54 -5.05 -3.58
C LEU A 441 -22.45 -5.89 -2.32
N MET A 442 -23.20 -5.56 -1.26
CA MET A 442 -23.20 -6.30 0.00
C MET A 442 -23.47 -7.81 -0.18
N PRO A 443 -24.47 -8.25 -0.99
CA PRO A 443 -24.70 -9.68 -1.23
C PRO A 443 -23.48 -10.41 -1.79
N VAL A 444 -22.66 -9.75 -2.63
CA VAL A 444 -21.44 -10.34 -3.19
C VAL A 444 -20.41 -10.59 -2.09
N ILE A 445 -20.22 -9.63 -1.18
CA ILE A 445 -19.30 -9.77 -0.05
C ILE A 445 -19.78 -10.88 0.90
N ILE A 446 -21.08 -10.95 1.17
CA ILE A 446 -21.70 -11.99 1.99
C ILE A 446 -21.44 -13.39 1.41
N VAL A 447 -21.52 -13.54 0.08
CA VAL A 447 -21.22 -14.80 -0.60
C VAL A 447 -19.74 -15.17 -0.42
N ILE A 448 -18.83 -14.22 -0.62
CA ILE A 448 -17.39 -14.45 -0.43
C ILE A 448 -17.08 -14.89 1.01
N GLU A 449 -17.65 -14.19 1.99
CA GLU A 449 -17.50 -14.52 3.41
C GLU A 449 -18.10 -15.90 3.74
N SER A 450 -19.29 -16.21 3.21
CA SER A 450 -19.94 -17.50 3.41
C SER A 450 -19.15 -18.66 2.79
N MET A 451 -18.54 -18.46 1.62
CA MET A 451 -17.63 -19.44 1.01
C MET A 451 -16.41 -19.69 1.89
N PHE A 452 -15.82 -18.62 2.44
CA PHE A 452 -14.66 -18.72 3.32
C PHE A 452 -15.00 -19.47 4.61
N ILE A 453 -16.11 -19.10 5.28
CA ILE A 453 -16.59 -19.79 6.49
C ILE A 453 -16.87 -21.26 6.17
N LEU A 454 -17.58 -21.56 5.07
CA LEU A 454 -17.92 -22.93 4.69
C LEU A 454 -16.67 -23.81 4.52
N GLY A 455 -15.64 -23.30 3.85
CA GLY A 455 -14.38 -24.02 3.67
C GLY A 455 -13.69 -24.32 5.00
N MET A 456 -13.62 -23.33 5.88
CA MET A 456 -13.02 -23.48 7.20
C MET A 456 -13.80 -24.46 8.09
N ILE A 457 -15.14 -24.38 8.12
CA ILE A 457 -15.96 -25.29 8.94
C ILE A 457 -15.94 -26.72 8.40
N LEU A 458 -15.89 -26.93 7.08
CA LEU A 458 -15.74 -28.27 6.50
C LEU A 458 -14.40 -28.88 6.92
N PHE A 459 -13.32 -28.09 6.87
CA PHE A 459 -12.03 -28.55 7.38
C PHE A 459 -12.09 -28.86 8.89
N LEU A 460 -12.48 -27.89 9.73
CA LEU A 460 -12.43 -28.02 11.18
C LEU A 460 -13.39 -29.08 11.74
N SER A 461 -14.60 -29.18 11.18
CA SER A 461 -15.57 -30.22 11.57
C SER A 461 -15.08 -31.63 11.25
N SER A 462 -14.17 -31.78 10.27
CA SER A 462 -13.52 -33.06 9.99
C SER A 462 -12.44 -33.38 11.00
N VAL A 463 -11.60 -32.40 11.34
CA VAL A 463 -10.48 -32.60 12.28
C VAL A 463 -10.97 -32.89 13.69
N ILE A 464 -12.01 -32.18 14.14
CA ILE A 464 -12.48 -32.29 15.53
C ILE A 464 -13.09 -33.66 15.87
N VAL A 465 -13.61 -34.38 14.87
CA VAL A 465 -14.10 -35.75 15.04
C VAL A 465 -13.00 -36.66 15.59
N PHE A 466 -11.75 -36.45 15.15
CA PHE A 466 -10.58 -37.18 15.61
C PHE A 466 -9.91 -36.51 16.83
N TYR A 467 -9.92 -35.17 16.89
CA TYR A 467 -9.21 -34.39 17.90
C TYR A 467 -10.12 -33.36 18.59
N ARG A 468 -10.70 -33.72 19.73
CA ARG A 468 -11.68 -32.87 20.43
C ARG A 468 -11.11 -31.55 20.97
N ASP A 469 -9.82 -31.52 21.29
CA ASP A 469 -9.12 -30.35 21.83
C ASP A 469 -9.02 -29.19 20.84
N VAL A 470 -9.25 -29.44 19.55
CA VAL A 470 -9.30 -28.40 18.51
C VAL A 470 -10.33 -27.33 18.87
N SER A 471 -11.42 -27.67 19.56
CA SER A 471 -12.42 -26.70 20.01
C SER A 471 -11.83 -25.63 20.94
N HIS A 472 -11.00 -26.04 21.91
CA HIS A 472 -10.36 -25.13 22.85
C HIS A 472 -9.30 -24.26 22.15
N ILE A 473 -8.49 -24.86 21.28
CA ILE A 473 -7.47 -24.15 20.50
C ILE A 473 -8.13 -23.09 19.61
N MET A 474 -9.21 -23.47 18.90
CA MET A 474 -9.92 -22.55 18.02
C MET A 474 -10.58 -21.41 18.77
N GLY A 475 -11.05 -21.61 20.01
CA GLY A 475 -11.55 -20.51 20.85
C GLY A 475 -10.50 -19.41 21.08
N ILE A 476 -9.27 -19.80 21.43
CA ILE A 476 -8.15 -18.87 21.62
C ILE A 476 -7.75 -18.22 20.29
N VAL A 477 -7.66 -19.01 19.22
CA VAL A 477 -7.30 -18.50 17.88
C VAL A 477 -8.30 -17.47 17.39
N LEU A 478 -9.60 -17.73 17.50
CA LEU A 478 -10.65 -16.78 17.10
C LEU A 478 -10.58 -15.49 17.92
N GLN A 479 -10.30 -15.59 19.22
CA GLN A 479 -10.12 -14.41 20.07
C GLN A 479 -8.90 -13.59 19.67
N LEU A 480 -7.75 -14.22 19.40
CA LEU A 480 -6.56 -13.53 18.90
C LEU A 480 -6.81 -12.90 17.52
N TRP A 481 -7.51 -13.62 16.65
CA TRP A 481 -7.81 -13.18 15.28
C TRP A 481 -8.74 -11.95 15.27
N PHE A 482 -9.62 -11.80 16.27
CA PHE A 482 -10.40 -10.57 16.45
C PHE A 482 -9.51 -9.34 16.61
N PHE A 483 -8.45 -9.43 17.41
CA PHE A 483 -7.54 -8.30 17.66
C PHE A 483 -6.59 -8.00 16.49
N ILE A 484 -6.27 -9.00 15.67
CA ILE A 484 -5.48 -8.82 14.44
C ILE A 484 -6.34 -8.22 13.32
N THR A 485 -7.64 -8.50 13.34
CA THR A 485 -8.61 -7.95 12.40
C THR A 485 -8.95 -6.53 12.83
N PRO A 486 -8.93 -5.54 11.92
CA PRO A 486 -9.18 -4.15 12.27
C PRO A 486 -10.67 -3.92 12.56
N VAL A 487 -11.26 -4.47 13.63
CA VAL A 487 -12.70 -4.36 13.90
C VAL A 487 -13.06 -3.04 14.58
N PHE A 488 -12.26 -2.63 15.57
CA PHE A 488 -12.50 -1.40 16.35
C PHE A 488 -11.49 -0.28 16.06
N TYR A 489 -10.53 -0.53 15.16
CA TYR A 489 -9.53 0.46 14.75
C TYR A 489 -9.33 0.45 13.22
N PRO A 490 -8.93 1.57 12.61
CA PRO A 490 -8.55 1.62 11.20
C PRO A 490 -7.07 1.22 11.01
N LEU A 491 -6.78 0.41 9.98
CA LEU A 491 -5.42 -0.07 9.71
C LEU A 491 -4.43 1.07 9.40
N ASP A 492 -4.92 2.14 8.77
CA ASP A 492 -4.06 3.21 8.27
C ASP A 492 -3.52 4.13 9.38
N ASN A 493 -4.11 4.09 10.59
CA ASN A 493 -3.69 4.91 11.73
C ASN A 493 -2.60 4.26 12.60
N ILE A 494 -2.48 2.93 12.59
CA ILE A 494 -1.62 2.21 13.55
C ILE A 494 -0.22 1.93 13.00
N ALA A 495 -0.08 1.76 11.68
CA ALA A 495 1.18 1.29 11.11
C ALA A 495 1.47 1.87 9.73
N SER A 496 2.73 1.76 9.30
CA SER A 496 3.15 2.15 7.95
C SER A 496 2.28 1.51 6.86
N ALA A 497 2.12 2.19 5.72
CA ALA A 497 1.31 1.71 4.60
C ALA A 497 1.66 0.27 4.16
N ASN A 498 2.92 -0.14 4.32
CA ASN A 498 3.37 -1.50 4.01
C ASN A 498 2.82 -2.55 4.99
N TYR A 499 2.71 -2.22 6.28
CA TYR A 499 2.16 -3.14 7.28
C TYR A 499 0.64 -3.31 7.11
N ALA A 500 -0.10 -2.21 6.91
CA ALA A 500 -1.53 -2.26 6.62
C ALA A 500 -1.81 -3.15 5.39
N LYS A 501 -0.99 -3.02 4.34
CA LYS A 501 -1.05 -3.88 3.16
C LYS A 501 -0.78 -5.34 3.51
N LEU A 502 0.25 -5.65 4.30
CA LEU A 502 0.58 -7.01 4.71
C LEU A 502 -0.54 -7.69 5.50
N VAL A 503 -1.17 -6.97 6.44
CA VAL A 503 -2.33 -7.49 7.21
C VAL A 503 -3.49 -7.80 6.26
N ARG A 504 -3.84 -6.89 5.34
CA ARG A 504 -4.90 -7.16 4.34
C ARG A 504 -4.57 -8.38 3.46
N TRP A 505 -3.30 -8.62 3.17
CA TRP A 505 -2.87 -9.74 2.31
C TRP A 505 -2.93 -11.09 3.02
N LEU A 506 -2.54 -11.14 4.29
CA LEU A 506 -2.46 -12.39 5.05
C LEU A 506 -3.76 -12.76 5.76
N ASN A 507 -4.59 -11.77 6.12
CA ASN A 507 -5.83 -11.98 6.86
C ASN A 507 -7.06 -11.75 5.93
N PRO A 508 -7.73 -12.81 5.45
CA PRO A 508 -8.93 -12.67 4.62
C PRO A 508 -10.06 -11.92 5.33
N MET A 509 -10.24 -12.11 6.64
CA MET A 509 -11.26 -11.39 7.41
C MET A 509 -10.98 -9.90 7.52
N ALA A 510 -9.71 -9.49 7.56
CA ALA A 510 -9.37 -8.07 7.50
C ALA A 510 -9.80 -7.44 6.17
N SER A 511 -9.58 -8.14 5.05
CA SER A 511 -10.06 -7.69 3.73
C SER A 511 -11.58 -7.65 3.65
N ILE A 512 -12.28 -8.68 4.14
CA ILE A 512 -13.74 -8.74 4.14
C ILE A 512 -14.35 -7.59 4.95
N VAL A 513 -13.85 -7.36 6.17
CA VAL A 513 -14.30 -6.26 7.04
C VAL A 513 -14.06 -4.90 6.38
N ASP A 514 -12.90 -4.70 5.74
CA ASP A 514 -12.62 -3.48 5.00
C ASP A 514 -13.60 -3.31 3.80
N PHE A 515 -13.98 -4.37 3.10
CA PHE A 515 -14.99 -4.26 2.03
C PHE A 515 -16.35 -3.83 2.55
N TYR A 516 -16.82 -4.40 3.67
CA TYR A 516 -18.06 -3.96 4.31
C TYR A 516 -17.98 -2.47 4.68
N ARG A 517 -16.82 -2.02 5.19
CA ARG A 517 -16.60 -0.60 5.47
C ARG A 517 -16.62 0.25 4.21
N ASP A 518 -15.92 -0.13 3.15
CA ASP A 518 -15.90 0.63 1.91
C ASP A 518 -17.31 0.88 1.36
N ILE A 519 -18.17 -0.16 1.38
CA ILE A 519 -19.52 -0.07 0.81
C ILE A 519 -20.56 0.61 1.70
N ALA A 520 -20.39 0.59 3.04
CA ALA A 520 -21.41 1.07 4.00
C ALA A 520 -20.97 2.28 4.83
N TYR A 521 -19.68 2.37 5.18
CA TYR A 521 -19.11 3.48 5.95
C TYR A 521 -18.33 4.47 5.05
N GLY A 522 -17.46 3.98 4.16
CA GLY A 522 -16.67 4.78 3.23
C GLY A 522 -15.28 5.16 3.68
N GLY A 523 -14.49 5.69 2.73
CA GLY A 523 -13.15 6.22 2.98
C GLY A 523 -13.18 7.67 3.48
N VAL A 524 -12.09 8.11 4.13
CA VAL A 524 -11.91 9.49 4.60
C VAL A 524 -11.69 10.40 3.38
N THR A 525 -12.76 10.96 2.82
CA THR A 525 -12.71 12.03 1.83
C THR A 525 -12.82 13.39 2.53
N THR A 526 -12.20 14.41 1.93
CA THR A 526 -11.95 15.70 2.59
C THR A 526 -13.20 16.59 2.79
N ILE A 527 -14.33 16.32 2.14
CA ILE A 527 -15.63 17.00 2.28
C ILE A 527 -16.70 16.02 1.75
N PRO A 528 -17.81 15.66 2.44
CA PRO A 528 -18.58 16.34 3.50
C PRO A 528 -18.52 15.64 4.89
N ASP A 529 -19.36 16.04 5.85
CA ASP A 529 -19.36 15.64 7.27
C ASP A 529 -19.30 14.12 7.55
N TYR A 530 -19.75 13.29 6.60
CA TYR A 530 -19.78 11.83 6.70
C TYR A 530 -18.84 11.18 5.65
N PRO A 531 -18.00 10.18 6.02
CA PRO A 531 -17.13 9.49 5.06
C PRO A 531 -17.95 8.87 3.93
N THR A 532 -17.55 9.08 2.69
CA THR A 532 -18.40 8.69 1.56
C THR A 532 -18.21 7.21 1.20
N PRO A 533 -19.27 6.38 1.19
CA PRO A 533 -19.16 5.01 0.69
C PRO A 533 -18.65 4.98 -0.75
N GLY A 534 -17.79 4.02 -1.03
CA GLY A 534 -17.07 3.82 -2.28
C GLY A 534 -17.06 2.36 -2.73
N LEU A 535 -16.45 2.10 -3.88
CA LEU A 535 -16.25 0.74 -4.36
C LEU A 535 -15.02 0.13 -3.68
N PRO A 536 -15.11 -1.11 -3.18
CA PRO A 536 -13.94 -1.80 -2.68
C PRO A 536 -12.95 -2.04 -3.82
N SER A 537 -11.67 -2.10 -3.47
CA SER A 537 -10.59 -2.38 -4.43
C SER A 537 -10.86 -3.70 -5.16
N LEU A 538 -11.07 -3.67 -6.48
CA LEU A 538 -11.44 -4.86 -7.28
C LEU A 538 -10.38 -5.97 -7.19
N ASP A 539 -9.10 -5.60 -7.11
CA ASP A 539 -7.99 -6.52 -6.87
C ASP A 539 -8.09 -7.20 -5.50
N GLY A 540 -8.45 -6.45 -4.46
CA GLY A 540 -8.70 -6.97 -3.13
C GLY A 540 -9.87 -7.96 -3.10
N VAL A 541 -11.00 -7.61 -3.72
CA VAL A 541 -12.20 -8.47 -3.79
C VAL A 541 -11.89 -9.76 -4.54
N ALA A 542 -11.21 -9.66 -5.69
CA ALA A 542 -10.81 -10.80 -6.49
C ALA A 542 -9.88 -11.75 -5.74
N ARG A 543 -8.83 -11.20 -5.10
CA ARG A 543 -7.89 -12.01 -4.32
C ARG A 543 -8.59 -12.71 -3.17
N THR A 544 -9.40 -11.98 -2.41
CA THR A 544 -10.08 -12.53 -1.24
C THR A 544 -11.11 -13.58 -1.65
N GLY A 545 -11.83 -13.36 -2.76
CA GLY A 545 -12.70 -14.35 -3.39
C GLY A 545 -11.94 -15.60 -3.84
N LEU A 546 -10.76 -15.45 -4.43
CA LEU A 546 -9.89 -16.58 -4.80
C LEU A 546 -9.42 -17.34 -3.55
N THR A 547 -8.98 -16.65 -2.51
CA THR A 547 -8.60 -17.29 -1.23
C THR A 547 -9.77 -18.05 -0.62
N ALA A 548 -10.97 -17.45 -0.60
CA ALA A 548 -12.19 -18.10 -0.11
C ALA A 548 -12.52 -19.37 -0.92
N LEU A 549 -12.37 -19.31 -2.24
CA LEU A 549 -12.58 -20.46 -3.12
C LEU A 549 -11.55 -21.57 -2.87
N ILE A 550 -10.26 -21.23 -2.73
CA ILE A 550 -9.20 -22.20 -2.43
C ILE A 550 -9.47 -22.90 -1.10
N VAL A 551 -9.83 -22.12 -0.07
CA VAL A 551 -10.14 -22.65 1.27
C VAL A 551 -11.39 -23.54 1.22
N LEU A 552 -12.41 -23.16 0.45
CA LEU A 552 -13.60 -23.98 0.22
C LEU A 552 -13.27 -25.32 -0.47
N CYS A 553 -12.51 -25.29 -1.56
CA CYS A 553 -12.09 -26.49 -2.27
C CYS A 553 -11.24 -27.41 -1.38
N PHE A 554 -10.30 -26.84 -0.62
CA PHE A 554 -9.47 -27.59 0.32
C PHE A 554 -10.29 -28.22 1.44
N GLY A 555 -11.15 -27.43 2.09
CA GLY A 555 -12.02 -27.91 3.17
C GLY A 555 -12.98 -29.00 2.70
N ALA A 556 -13.59 -28.83 1.52
CA ALA A 556 -14.46 -29.83 0.91
C ALA A 556 -13.69 -31.11 0.55
N TYR A 557 -12.47 -31.00 0.02
CA TYR A 557 -11.63 -32.17 -0.28
C TYR A 557 -11.31 -32.98 0.99
N VAL A 558 -10.85 -32.30 2.04
CA VAL A 558 -10.53 -32.93 3.33
C VAL A 558 -11.77 -33.58 3.93
N PHE A 559 -12.90 -32.86 3.98
CA PHE A 559 -14.14 -33.39 4.53
C PHE A 559 -14.60 -34.64 3.81
N ASN A 560 -14.58 -34.64 2.48
CA ASN A 560 -14.97 -35.82 1.71
C ASN A 560 -14.09 -37.03 1.96
N HIS A 561 -12.78 -36.81 2.06
CA HIS A 561 -11.83 -37.88 2.31
C HIS A 561 -12.06 -38.57 3.67
N TYR A 562 -12.32 -37.79 4.72
CA TYR A 562 -12.51 -38.33 6.07
C TYR A 562 -13.96 -38.68 6.42
N SER A 563 -14.93 -38.15 5.67
CA SER A 563 -16.35 -38.26 5.99
C SER A 563 -16.78 -39.70 6.24
N ALA A 564 -16.26 -40.68 5.47
CA ALA A 564 -16.58 -42.10 5.57
C ALA A 564 -16.41 -42.66 6.99
N ARG A 565 -15.35 -42.24 7.69
CA ARG A 565 -14.96 -42.74 9.02
C ARG A 565 -15.73 -42.12 10.18
N PHE A 566 -16.48 -41.04 9.94
CA PHE A 566 -17.18 -40.34 11.03
C PHE A 566 -18.14 -41.24 11.81
N GLY A 567 -18.76 -42.23 11.17
CA GLY A 567 -19.66 -43.14 11.87
C GLY A 567 -18.97 -44.05 12.89
N GLU A 568 -17.69 -44.34 12.69
CA GLU A 568 -16.89 -45.24 13.55
C GLU A 568 -16.22 -44.47 14.72
N GLU A 569 -15.84 -43.21 14.49
CA GLU A 569 -15.06 -42.38 15.42
C GLU A 569 -15.93 -41.51 16.37
N LEU A 570 -17.14 -41.16 15.94
CA LEU A 570 -18.16 -40.54 16.79
C LEU A 570 -18.70 -41.55 17.79
#